data_AF-A0A382SM97-F1
#
_entry.id   AF-A0A382SM97-F1
#
_cell.length_a   1.000
_cell.length_b   1.000
_cell.length_c   1.000
_cell.angle_alpha   90.00
_cell.angle_beta   90.00
_cell.angle_gamma   90.00
#
_symmetry.space_group_name_H-M   'P 1'
#
loop_
_entity.id
_entity.type
_entity.pdbx_description
1 polymer ?
#
loop_
_entity_poly.entity_id
_entity_poly.type
_entity_poly.pdbx_seq_one_letter_code
_entity_poly.pdbx_strand_id
1 'polypeptide(L)' 'MKKVVIYTGDFCIHCNWAIELLNRKKIEFTEYNVAKDSS' A
#
# COMPACT_ATOMS: atom_id res chain seq x y z
N MET A 1 -17.22 -2.63 7.92
CA MET A 1 -15.75 -2.50 8.03
C MET A 1 -15.27 -1.49 7.00
N LYS A 2 -14.31 -0.62 7.33
CA LYS A 2 -13.79 0.37 6.39
C LYS A 2 -12.73 -0.29 5.52
N LYS A 3 -12.89 -0.20 4.19
CA LYS A 3 -11.89 -0.67 3.23
C LYS A 3 -10.67 0.23 3.31
N VAL A 4 -9.49 -0.35 3.55
CA VAL A 4 -8.22 0.37 3.52
C VAL A 4 -7.62 0.21 2.12
N VAL A 5 -7.31 1.34 1.48
CA VAL A 5 -6.67 1.38 0.18
C VAL A 5 -5.36 2.15 0.34
N ILE A 6 -4.26 1.57 -0.13
CA ILE A 6 -2.94 2.20 -0.15
C ILE A 6 -2.49 2.39 -1.59
N TYR A 7 -2.08 3.60 -1.91
CA TYR A 7 -1.49 3.93 -3.21
C TYR A 7 0.01 4.00 -3.04
N THR A 8 0.73 3.23 -3.85
CA THR A 8 2.20 3.12 -3.81
C THR A 8 2.78 3.49 -5.16
N GLY A 9 4.10 3.66 -5.21
CA GLY A 9 4.84 3.89 -6.44
C GLY A 9 6.22 3.27 -6.34
N ASP A 10 6.87 3.08 -7.49
CA ASP A 10 8.21 2.51 -7.53
C ASP A 10 9.21 3.39 -6.77
N PHE A 11 10.16 2.74 -6.09
CA PHE A 11 11.18 3.38 -5.24
C PHE A 11 10.64 4.17 -4.02
N CYS A 12 9.40 3.91 -3.59
CA CYS A 12 8.81 4.55 -2.40
C CYS A 12 9.16 3.81 -1.09
N ILE A 13 10.26 4.17 -0.42
CA ILE A 13 10.66 3.54 0.85
C ILE A 13 9.61 3.70 1.96
N HIS A 14 8.91 4.83 2.01
CA HIS A 14 7.86 5.07 3.00
C HIS A 14 6.62 4.20 2.75
N CYS A 15 6.33 3.84 1.49
CA CYS A 15 5.26 2.92 1.15
C CYS A 15 5.53 1.53 1.72
N ASN A 16 6.79 1.06 1.66
CA ASN A 16 7.21 -0.21 2.26
C ASN A 16 6.98 -0.22 3.78
N TRP A 17 7.33 0.88 4.47
CA TRP A 17 7.10 0.99 5.92
C TRP A 17 5.62 0.97 6.27
N ALA A 18 4.78 1.65 5.49
CA ALA A 18 3.33 1.66 5.69
C ALA A 18 2.73 0.26 5.49
N ILE A 19 3.11 -0.44 4.43
CA ILE A 19 2.71 -1.83 4.16
C ILE A 19 3.13 -2.75 5.31
N GLU A 20 4.37 -2.63 5.77
CA GLU A 20 4.88 -3.44 6.87
C GLU A 20 4.08 -3.22 8.16
N LEU A 21 3.75 -1.97 8.48
CA LEU A 21 2.93 -1.64 9.64
C LEU A 21 1.52 -2.24 9.54
N LEU A 22 0.88 -2.15 8.37
CA LEU A 22 -0.46 -2.72 8.14
C LEU A 22 -0.45 -4.25 8.26
N ASN A 23 0.56 -4.91 7.69
CA ASN A 23 0.76 -6.35 7.82
C ASN A 23 0.98 -6.77 9.28
N ARG A 24 1.83 -6.06 10.04
CA ARG A 24 2.04 -6.32 11.48
C ARG A 24 0.75 -6.21 12.29
N LYS A 25 -0.14 -5.31 11.91
CA LYS A 25 -1.45 -5.11 12.56
C LYS A 25 -2.54 -6.06 12.06
N LYS A 26 -2.24 -6.93 11.10
CA LYS A 26 -3.21 -7.83 10.43
C LYS A 26 -4.40 -7.05 9.86
N ILE A 27 -4.15 -5.87 9.32
CA ILE A 27 -5.16 -5.04 8.66
C ILE A 27 -5.22 -5.46 7.20
N GLU A 28 -6.39 -5.84 6.72
CA GLU A 28 -6.62 -6.07 5.29
C GLU A 28 -6.61 -4.74 4.53
N PHE A 29 -5.83 -4.66 3.46
CA PHE A 29 -5.76 -3.50 2.58
C PHE A 29 -5.63 -3.93 1.12
N THR A 30 -6.01 -3.03 0.20
CA THR A 30 -5.74 -3.17 -1.23
C THR A 30 -4.64 -2.20 -1.63
N GLU A 31 -3.59 -2.71 -2.25
CA GLU A 31 -2.50 -1.90 -2.81
C GLU A 31 -2.74 -1.61 -4.29
N TYR A 32 -2.55 -0.35 -4.68
CA TYR A 32 -2.48 0.10 -6.08
C TYR A 32 -1.14 0.78 -6.32
N ASN A 33 -0.29 0.21 -7.17
CA ASN A 33 0.98 0.82 -7.54
C ASN A 33 0.77 1.75 -8.75
N VAL A 34 0.69 3.06 -8.49
CA VAL A 34 0.41 4.09 -9.50
C VAL A 34 1.54 4.29 -10.52
N ALA A 35 2.74 3.80 -10.23
CA ALA A 35 3.85 3.82 -11.19
C ALA A 35 3.71 2.71 -12.24
N LYS A 36 2.99 1.63 -11.91
CA LYS A 36 2.71 0.49 -12.80
C LYS A 36 1.29 0.52 -13.38
N ASP A 37 0.37 1.22 -12.72
CA ASP A 37 -0.97 1.57 -13.22
C ASP A 37 -0.91 2.74 -14.23
N SER A 38 0.06 2.70 -15.15
CA SER A 38 0.16 3.65 -16.24
C SER A 38 -0.75 3.22 -17.40
N SER A 39 -1.97 3.76 -17.38
CA SER A 39 -2.99 3.84 -18.45
C SER A 39 -3.74 2.56 -18.82
#